data_AF-A0A0F9KCJ2-F1
#
_entry.id   AF-A0A0F9KCJ2-F1
#
_cell.length_a   1.000
_cell.length_b   1.000
_cell.length_c   1.000
_cell.angle_alpha   90.00
_cell.angle_beta   90.00
_cell.angle_gamma   90.00
#
_symmetry.space_group_name_H-M   'P 1'
#
loop_
_entity.id
_entity.type
_entity.pdbx_description
1 polymer ?
#
loop_
_entity_poly.entity_id
_entity_poly.type
_entity_poly.pdbx_seq_one_letter_code
_entity_poly.pdbx_strand_id
1 'polypeptide(L)'
;MTGFVYRWTNTVNGKWYIGSHKGSINDGYRHSSEVMLAAEAKYGKDKFVRKILYKGNDYRGTEAQYLNEHDAANNRISYNRTNITGSNCVSEETRKKMSKTRKGRKRKPFSEEWKQNLSKAHKGNPGYWKGKNHSDETKEKIRKIRTGSKQSKETIQKRADKQRGRKRSEETKRKISETLKGHTVSDETREKIRESMRRLVGVEIVEEESSSITIQFLLDATSLNPEKILKRMSTIAIGMFNETVEGLVSQDKTNLQTMSNRDIEINRQYFLLVRLIRSTMVDRRLASVFNLENIDILDYRIAANLLEMAGDTIVELANLISKTTVSKVELKKIYNIVKDIENIYKKSIDAFIANDRLLAIDSIKLYKNLLNQISKLRSSLEQKRQIPIDFLDIVYMFDRIAKSWADIADLISPIYNQ
;
A
#
# COMPACT_ATOMS: atom_id res chain seq x y z
N MET A 1 5.44 -26.88 45.45
CA MET A 1 4.02 -27.02 45.85
C MET A 1 3.73 -28.50 45.84
N THR A 2 3.45 -29.06 47.01
CA THR A 2 3.24 -30.50 47.19
C THR A 2 1.81 -30.88 46.85
N GLY A 3 1.63 -32.10 46.36
CA GLY A 3 0.34 -32.72 46.10
C GLY A 3 0.41 -34.23 46.30
N PHE A 4 -0.69 -34.91 46.00
CA PHE A 4 -0.78 -36.36 46.13
C PHE A 4 -1.57 -36.98 44.97
N VAL A 5 -1.24 -38.24 44.68
CA VAL A 5 -1.96 -39.11 43.75
C VAL A 5 -2.73 -40.13 44.56
N TYR A 6 -4.00 -40.34 44.22
CA TYR A 6 -4.88 -41.27 44.90
C TYR A 6 -5.56 -42.21 43.91
N ARG A 7 -5.88 -43.40 44.41
CA ARG A 7 -6.69 -44.40 43.72
C ARG A 7 -7.94 -44.67 44.53
N TRP A 8 -9.10 -44.55 43.91
CA TRP A 8 -10.35 -45.05 44.43
C TRP A 8 -10.63 -46.42 43.84
N THR A 9 -10.99 -47.40 44.66
CA THR A 9 -11.43 -48.73 44.22
C THR A 9 -12.84 -48.98 44.71
N ASN A 10 -13.73 -49.33 43.79
CA ASN A 10 -15.10 -49.72 44.08
C ASN A 10 -15.14 -51.18 44.56
N THR A 11 -15.64 -51.41 45.76
CA THR A 11 -15.68 -52.75 46.38
C THR A 11 -16.77 -53.67 45.83
N VAL A 12 -17.74 -53.12 45.09
CA VAL A 12 -18.84 -53.89 44.49
C VAL A 12 -18.43 -54.54 43.16
N ASN A 13 -17.66 -53.82 42.34
CA ASN A 13 -17.32 -54.27 40.97
C ASN A 13 -15.82 -54.29 40.65
N GLY A 14 -14.96 -53.96 41.61
CA GLY A 14 -13.51 -53.96 41.47
C GLY A 14 -12.94 -52.85 40.57
N LYS A 15 -13.79 -51.98 40.00
CA LYS A 15 -13.33 -50.89 39.13
C LYS A 15 -12.60 -49.81 39.91
N TRP A 16 -11.64 -49.16 39.27
CA TRP A 16 -10.78 -48.18 39.90
C TRP A 16 -10.70 -46.85 39.16
N TYR A 17 -10.35 -45.79 39.88
CA TYR A 17 -10.10 -44.46 39.36
C TYR A 17 -8.83 -43.91 39.97
N ILE A 18 -7.94 -43.36 39.14
CA ILE A 18 -6.73 -42.66 39.60
C ILE A 18 -6.90 -41.18 39.31
N GLY A 19 -6.58 -40.35 40.31
CA GLY A 19 -6.59 -38.91 40.18
C GLY A 19 -5.51 -38.27 41.04
N SER A 20 -5.29 -36.98 40.84
CA SER A 20 -4.34 -36.22 41.65
C SER A 20 -4.92 -34.94 42.21
N HIS A 21 -4.34 -34.44 43.30
CA HIS A 21 -4.77 -33.21 43.97
C HIS A 21 -3.57 -32.41 44.47
N LYS A 22 -3.68 -31.08 44.35
CA LYS A 22 -2.71 -30.12 44.87
C LYS A 22 -3.16 -29.68 46.25
N GLY A 23 -2.61 -30.30 47.28
CA GLY A 23 -3.03 -30.07 48.65
C GLY A 23 -2.45 -31.09 49.62
N SER A 24 -3.04 -31.19 50.80
CA SER A 24 -2.63 -32.13 51.84
C SER A 24 -3.59 -33.31 51.88
N ILE A 25 -3.13 -34.51 52.24
CA ILE A 25 -3.99 -35.71 52.22
C ILE A 25 -5.27 -35.56 53.09
N ASN A 26 -5.20 -34.68 54.10
CA ASN A 26 -6.25 -34.43 55.08
C ASN A 26 -7.06 -33.15 54.81
N ASP A 27 -6.96 -32.55 53.61
CA ASP A 27 -7.72 -31.35 53.25
C ASP A 27 -9.20 -31.61 52.90
N GLY A 28 -9.67 -32.85 53.09
CA GLY A 28 -11.06 -33.26 52.83
C GLY A 28 -11.39 -33.49 51.36
N TYR A 29 -10.43 -33.32 50.43
CA TYR A 29 -10.69 -33.50 49.00
C TYR A 29 -10.91 -34.97 48.61
N ARG A 30 -11.99 -35.26 47.87
CA ARG A 30 -12.29 -36.62 47.35
C ARG A 30 -11.90 -36.81 45.88
N HIS A 31 -12.52 -36.04 44.98
CA HIS A 31 -12.21 -35.93 43.55
C HIS A 31 -13.08 -34.84 42.91
N SER A 32 -12.76 -34.43 41.68
CA SER A 32 -13.57 -33.51 40.86
C SER A 32 -14.12 -34.16 39.58
N SER A 33 -13.89 -35.47 39.39
CA SER A 33 -14.32 -36.20 38.19
C SER A 33 -15.83 -36.44 38.17
N GLU A 34 -16.48 -36.02 37.08
CA GLU A 34 -17.91 -36.29 36.80
C GLU A 34 -18.22 -37.80 36.75
N VAL A 35 -17.30 -38.61 36.22
CA VAL A 35 -17.49 -40.07 36.12
C VAL A 35 -17.52 -40.71 37.50
N MET A 36 -16.67 -40.24 38.40
CA MET A 36 -16.65 -40.71 39.77
C MET A 36 -17.88 -40.24 40.55
N LEU A 37 -18.37 -39.02 40.33
CA LEU A 37 -19.63 -38.55 40.93
C LEU A 37 -20.81 -39.46 40.51
N ALA A 38 -20.90 -39.83 39.23
CA ALA A 38 -21.92 -40.76 38.75
C ALA A 38 -21.78 -42.18 39.35
N ALA A 39 -20.54 -42.66 39.52
CA ALA A 39 -20.28 -43.96 40.11
C ALA A 39 -20.60 -44.00 41.63
N GLU A 40 -20.24 -42.95 42.37
CA GLU A 40 -20.61 -42.80 43.79
C GLU A 40 -22.13 -42.70 43.97
N ALA A 41 -22.85 -42.01 43.08
CA ALA A 41 -24.31 -41.94 43.11
C ALA A 41 -24.97 -43.30 42.86
N LYS A 42 -24.36 -44.16 42.03
CA LYS A 42 -24.91 -45.48 41.68
C LYS A 42 -24.65 -46.54 42.75
N TYR A 43 -23.47 -46.56 43.36
CA TYR A 43 -23.05 -47.65 44.26
C TYR A 43 -22.98 -47.24 45.74
N GLY A 44 -23.08 -45.95 46.05
CA GLY A 44 -22.88 -45.43 47.40
C GLY A 44 -21.41 -45.04 47.65
N LYS A 45 -21.21 -43.93 48.39
CA LYS A 45 -19.87 -43.38 48.70
C LYS A 45 -19.05 -44.26 49.64
N ASP A 46 -19.74 -45.06 50.46
CA ASP A 46 -19.18 -46.03 51.41
C ASP A 46 -18.60 -47.27 50.70
N LYS A 47 -18.98 -47.51 49.44
CA LYS A 47 -18.44 -48.61 48.61
C LYS A 47 -17.16 -48.28 47.86
N PHE A 48 -16.52 -47.16 48.18
CA PHE A 48 -15.25 -46.75 47.57
C PHE A 48 -14.16 -46.60 48.62
N VAL A 49 -13.05 -47.29 48.42
CA VAL A 49 -11.87 -47.23 49.29
C VAL A 49 -10.78 -46.40 48.61
N ARG A 50 -10.25 -45.40 49.32
CA ARG A 50 -9.15 -44.54 48.85
C ARG A 50 -7.81 -45.09 49.29
N LYS A 51 -6.88 -45.25 48.35
CA LYS A 51 -5.46 -45.50 48.60
C LYS A 51 -4.64 -44.34 48.06
N ILE A 52 -3.74 -43.79 48.87
CA ILE A 52 -2.76 -42.80 48.39
C ILE A 52 -1.62 -43.57 47.71
N LEU A 53 -1.35 -43.23 46.45
CA LEU A 53 -0.29 -43.85 45.65
C LEU A 53 1.03 -43.09 45.77
N TYR A 54 0.97 -41.76 45.85
CA TYR A 54 2.16 -40.92 45.87
C TYR A 54 1.90 -39.60 46.60
N LYS A 55 2.92 -39.06 47.27
CA LYS A 55 2.92 -37.71 47.85
C LYS A 55 4.24 -37.03 47.49
N GLY A 56 4.17 -35.87 46.86
CA GLY A 56 5.37 -35.12 46.47
C GLY A 56 5.07 -33.94 45.55
N ASN A 57 6.13 -33.31 45.06
CA ASN A 57 6.01 -32.17 44.16
C ASN A 57 5.56 -32.58 42.75
N ASP A 58 5.88 -33.80 42.30
CA ASP A 58 5.58 -34.28 40.95
C ASP A 58 4.29 -35.12 40.87
N TYR A 59 3.29 -34.78 41.67
CA TYR A 59 2.03 -35.54 41.71
C TYR A 59 1.30 -35.62 40.35
N ARG A 60 1.48 -34.62 39.47
CA ARG A 60 0.88 -34.65 38.11
C ARG A 60 1.65 -35.53 37.13
N GLY A 61 2.98 -35.56 37.21
CA GLY A 61 3.80 -36.46 36.41
C GLY A 61 3.57 -37.91 36.82
N THR A 62 3.54 -38.17 38.14
CA THR A 62 3.28 -39.50 38.68
C THR A 62 1.86 -40.01 38.35
N GLU A 63 0.84 -39.15 38.37
CA GLU A 63 -0.51 -39.53 37.90
C GLU A 63 -0.49 -39.96 36.43
N ALA A 64 0.18 -39.19 35.57
CA ALA A 64 0.29 -39.55 34.15
C ALA A 64 1.01 -40.88 33.95
N GLN A 65 2.03 -41.18 34.76
CA GLN A 65 2.73 -42.46 34.73
C GLN A 65 1.79 -43.62 35.07
N TYR A 66 1.04 -43.55 36.18
CA TYR A 66 0.09 -44.59 36.57
C TYR A 66 -1.04 -44.79 35.55
N LEU A 67 -1.53 -43.70 34.95
CA LEU A 67 -2.59 -43.78 33.94
C LEU A 67 -2.09 -44.44 32.65
N ASN A 68 -0.87 -44.12 32.20
CA ASN A 68 -0.27 -44.74 31.03
C ASN A 68 0.12 -46.20 31.27
N GLU A 69 0.70 -46.52 32.42
CA GLU A 69 1.10 -47.88 32.79
C GLU A 69 -0.09 -48.85 32.79
N HIS A 70 -1.26 -48.40 33.24
CA HIS A 70 -2.47 -49.22 33.28
C HIS A 70 -3.38 -49.07 32.04
N ASP A 71 -2.94 -48.31 31.04
CA ASP A 71 -3.74 -47.84 29.89
C ASP A 71 -5.19 -47.48 30.27
N ALA A 72 -5.31 -46.59 31.25
CA ALA A 72 -6.54 -46.34 31.99
C ALA A 72 -7.74 -45.95 31.09
N ALA A 73 -7.52 -45.30 29.95
CA ALA A 73 -8.53 -44.88 29.00
C ALA A 73 -9.16 -46.05 28.23
N ASN A 74 -8.39 -47.09 27.94
CA ASN A 74 -8.86 -48.28 27.21
C ASN A 74 -9.19 -49.45 28.15
N ASN A 75 -8.83 -49.33 29.42
CA ASN A 75 -9.03 -50.37 30.41
C ASN A 75 -10.49 -50.43 30.90
N ARG A 76 -11.18 -51.56 30.64
CA ARG A 76 -12.60 -51.76 30.99
C ARG A 76 -12.90 -51.68 32.50
N ILE A 77 -11.90 -51.93 33.34
CA ILE A 77 -12.02 -51.84 34.81
C ILE A 77 -11.58 -50.47 35.36
N SER A 78 -11.24 -49.51 34.51
CA SER A 78 -10.94 -48.12 34.88
C SER A 78 -12.14 -47.20 34.67
N TYR A 79 -12.31 -46.22 35.55
CA TYR A 79 -13.25 -45.11 35.38
C TYR A 79 -12.61 -43.90 34.69
N ASN A 80 -11.30 -43.88 34.47
CA ASN A 80 -10.61 -42.78 33.78
C ASN A 80 -10.94 -42.80 32.28
N ARG A 81 -11.32 -41.64 31.71
CA ARG A 81 -11.62 -41.49 30.26
C ARG A 81 -10.40 -41.16 29.41
N THR A 82 -9.31 -40.72 30.03
CA THR A 82 -8.09 -40.27 29.35
C THR A 82 -6.87 -40.70 30.15
N ASN A 83 -5.76 -40.97 29.47
CA ASN A 83 -4.46 -41.21 30.12
C ASN A 83 -3.69 -39.91 30.43
N ILE A 84 -4.28 -38.76 30.10
CA ILE A 84 -3.67 -37.43 30.27
C ILE A 84 -4.25 -36.77 31.52
N THR A 85 -3.39 -36.05 32.26
CA THR A 85 -3.74 -35.35 33.50
C THR A 85 -4.23 -33.92 33.23
N GLY A 86 -5.26 -33.50 33.97
CA GLY A 86 -5.79 -32.13 33.96
C GLY A 86 -6.97 -31.85 33.00
N SER A 87 -7.95 -31.06 33.47
CA SER A 87 -9.25 -30.84 32.84
C SER A 87 -9.27 -30.02 31.52
N ASN A 88 -8.11 -29.62 30.98
CA ASN A 88 -8.02 -28.74 29.80
C ASN A 88 -6.88 -29.11 28.83
N CYS A 89 -6.51 -30.39 28.77
CA CYS A 89 -5.42 -30.86 27.91
C CYS A 89 -5.96 -31.48 26.62
N VAL A 90 -6.14 -30.64 25.59
CA VAL A 90 -6.37 -31.11 24.21
C VAL A 90 -5.11 -31.82 23.70
N SER A 91 -5.25 -33.05 23.19
CA SER A 91 -4.12 -33.83 22.66
C SER A 91 -3.37 -33.06 21.56
N GLU A 92 -2.07 -33.30 21.40
CA GLU A 92 -1.28 -32.65 20.33
C GLU A 92 -1.88 -32.88 18.94
N GLU A 93 -2.43 -34.07 18.71
CA GLU A 93 -3.07 -34.42 17.44
C GLU A 93 -4.31 -33.55 17.18
N THR A 94 -5.14 -33.34 18.20
CA THR A 94 -6.32 -32.47 18.11
C THR A 94 -5.91 -31.01 17.94
N ARG A 95 -4.84 -30.56 18.60
CA ARG A 95 -4.26 -29.21 18.42
C ARG A 95 -3.76 -29.00 17.00
N LYS A 96 -3.12 -30.00 16.39
CA LYS A 96 -2.70 -29.99 14.97
C LYS A 96 -3.91 -29.93 14.03
N LYS A 97 -4.97 -30.71 14.26
CA LYS A 97 -6.22 -30.66 13.47
C LYS A 97 -6.87 -29.27 13.51
N MET A 98 -7.07 -28.70 14.70
CA MET A 98 -7.63 -27.34 14.85
C MET A 98 -6.80 -26.26 14.18
N SER A 99 -5.47 -26.36 14.24
CA SER A 99 -4.55 -25.41 13.60
C SER A 99 -4.68 -25.44 12.07
N LYS A 100 -4.71 -26.64 11.46
CA LYS A 100 -4.92 -26.81 10.01
C LYS A 100 -6.24 -26.19 9.54
N THR A 101 -7.34 -26.38 10.28
CA THR A 101 -8.66 -25.85 9.91
C THR A 101 -8.76 -24.32 10.02
N ARG A 102 -7.99 -23.69 10.92
CA ARG A 102 -8.05 -22.23 11.15
C ARG A 102 -7.07 -21.45 10.28
N LYS A 103 -6.02 -22.08 9.76
CA LYS A 103 -5.03 -21.44 8.89
C LYS A 103 -5.71 -20.99 7.59
N GLY A 104 -5.59 -19.71 7.24
CA GLY A 104 -6.09 -19.15 5.98
C GLY A 104 -7.55 -18.65 5.99
N ARG A 105 -8.33 -18.89 7.04
CA ARG A 105 -9.69 -18.32 7.14
C ARG A 105 -9.61 -16.83 7.47
N LYS A 106 -9.89 -15.97 6.48
CA LYS A 106 -10.14 -14.53 6.70
C LYS A 106 -11.49 -14.37 7.39
N ARG A 107 -11.49 -13.82 8.60
CA ARG A 107 -12.72 -13.47 9.32
C ARG A 107 -13.46 -12.39 8.51
N LYS A 108 -14.80 -12.51 8.39
CA LYS A 108 -15.62 -11.46 7.78
C LYS A 108 -15.44 -10.14 8.55
N PRO A 109 -15.49 -8.98 7.88
CA PRO A 109 -15.47 -7.69 8.56
C PRO A 109 -16.61 -7.61 9.58
N PHE A 110 -16.35 -7.02 10.74
CA PHE A 110 -17.40 -6.74 11.72
C PHE A 110 -18.39 -5.70 11.17
N SER A 111 -19.67 -5.82 11.53
CA SER A 111 -20.69 -4.82 11.20
C SER A 111 -20.37 -3.48 11.85
N GLU A 112 -20.82 -2.37 11.24
CA GLU A 112 -20.64 -1.03 11.81
C GLU A 112 -21.29 -0.90 13.19
N GLU A 113 -22.46 -1.51 13.38
CA GLU A 113 -23.13 -1.55 14.67
C GLU A 113 -22.29 -2.24 15.76
N TRP A 114 -21.65 -3.36 15.43
CA TRP A 114 -20.75 -4.06 16.35
C TRP A 114 -19.52 -3.20 16.69
N LYS A 115 -18.95 -2.51 15.70
CA LYS A 115 -17.82 -1.58 15.91
C LYS A 115 -18.22 -0.41 16.82
N GLN A 116 -19.41 0.14 16.64
CA GLN A 116 -19.95 1.22 17.48
C GLN A 116 -20.19 0.74 18.92
N ASN A 117 -20.79 -0.43 19.10
CA ASN A 117 -21.02 -1.01 20.43
C ASN A 117 -19.71 -1.32 21.15
N LEU A 118 -18.71 -1.84 20.44
CA LEU A 118 -17.37 -2.05 20.98
C LEU A 118 -16.69 -0.72 21.36
N SER A 119 -16.83 0.31 20.53
CA SER A 119 -16.32 1.65 20.81
C SER A 119 -16.96 2.26 22.06
N LYS A 120 -18.29 2.14 22.20
CA LYS A 120 -19.04 2.59 23.39
C LYS A 120 -18.58 1.83 24.64
N ALA A 121 -18.42 0.52 24.57
CA ALA A 121 -18.00 -0.32 25.70
C ALA A 121 -16.57 0.00 26.21
N HIS A 122 -15.66 0.40 25.32
CA HIS A 122 -14.29 0.79 25.69
C HIS A 122 -14.14 2.28 25.99
N LYS A 123 -15.15 3.11 25.71
CA LYS A 123 -15.12 4.53 26.02
C LYS A 123 -15.20 4.70 27.54
N GLY A 124 -14.17 5.30 28.13
CA GLY A 124 -14.08 5.54 29.57
C GLY A 124 -13.44 4.40 30.39
N ASN A 125 -13.19 3.23 29.81
CA ASN A 125 -12.47 2.14 30.48
C ASN A 125 -10.99 2.13 30.07
N PRO A 126 -10.09 2.75 30.83
CA PRO A 126 -8.67 2.69 30.53
C PRO A 126 -8.19 1.24 30.62
N GLY A 127 -7.46 0.78 29.62
CA GLY A 127 -6.82 -0.53 29.70
C GLY A 127 -5.89 -0.61 30.91
N TYR A 128 -5.72 -1.80 31.49
CA TYR A 128 -4.92 -2.05 32.70
C TYR A 128 -3.54 -1.39 32.72
N TRP A 129 -2.91 -1.24 31.55
CA TRP A 129 -1.57 -0.67 31.35
C TRP A 129 -1.55 0.85 31.16
N LYS A 130 -2.71 1.52 31.08
CA LYS A 130 -2.76 2.97 30.88
C LYS A 130 -2.17 3.67 32.11
N GLY A 131 -1.09 4.43 31.90
CA GLY A 131 -0.37 5.12 32.98
C GLY A 131 0.63 4.27 33.77
N LYS A 132 0.75 2.96 33.48
CA LYS A 132 1.76 2.09 34.08
C LYS A 132 2.95 1.95 33.14
N ASN A 133 4.16 2.23 33.65
CA ASN A 133 5.39 2.00 32.92
C ASN A 133 5.95 0.62 33.27
N HIS A 134 6.57 -0.06 32.29
CA HIS A 134 7.33 -1.28 32.55
C HIS A 134 8.54 -0.98 33.45
N SER A 135 8.95 -1.94 34.28
CA SER A 135 10.22 -1.87 35.00
C SER A 135 11.39 -1.83 34.03
N ASP A 136 12.50 -1.23 34.42
CA ASP A 136 13.67 -1.09 33.54
C ASP A 136 14.25 -2.45 33.15
N GLU A 137 14.23 -3.43 34.05
CA GLU A 137 14.61 -4.83 33.74
C GLU A 137 13.70 -5.44 32.64
N THR A 138 12.41 -5.13 32.66
CA THR A 138 11.46 -5.59 31.62
C THR A 138 11.70 -4.88 30.30
N LYS A 139 11.99 -3.57 30.32
CA LYS A 139 12.36 -2.80 29.12
C LYS A 139 13.64 -3.36 28.49
N GLU A 140 14.63 -3.73 29.30
CA GLU A 140 15.90 -4.31 28.87
C GLU A 140 15.68 -5.66 28.15
N LYS A 141 14.83 -6.53 28.72
CA LYS A 141 14.44 -7.81 28.09
C LYS A 141 13.74 -7.59 26.74
N ILE A 142 12.80 -6.64 26.67
CA ILE A 142 12.11 -6.29 25.42
C ILE A 142 13.09 -5.72 24.39
N ARG A 143 14.04 -4.88 24.84
CA ARG A 143 15.06 -4.27 23.99
C ARG A 143 15.94 -5.35 23.35
N LYS A 144 16.52 -6.25 24.16
CA LYS A 144 17.37 -7.35 23.69
C LYS A 144 16.69 -8.21 22.62
N ILE A 145 15.41 -8.54 22.80
CA ILE A 145 14.61 -9.32 21.83
C ILE A 145 14.39 -8.56 20.51
N ARG A 146 14.26 -7.23 20.56
CA ARG A 146 13.94 -6.40 19.39
C ARG A 146 15.16 -5.87 18.66
N THR A 147 16.33 -5.81 19.30
CA THR A 147 17.58 -5.43 18.64
C THR A 147 17.85 -6.36 17.45
N GLY A 148 18.02 -5.78 16.26
CA GLY A 148 18.27 -6.52 15.01
C GLY A 148 17.02 -7.01 14.26
N SER A 149 15.83 -6.99 14.86
CA SER A 149 14.59 -7.35 14.17
C SER A 149 14.14 -6.22 13.25
N LYS A 150 14.31 -6.39 11.93
CA LYS A 150 13.78 -5.45 10.93
C LYS A 150 12.37 -5.88 10.52
N GLN A 151 11.48 -4.89 10.41
CA GLN A 151 10.13 -5.14 9.88
C GLN A 151 10.20 -5.54 8.41
N SER A 152 9.28 -6.40 7.97
CA SER A 152 9.19 -6.77 6.55
C SER A 152 8.87 -5.54 5.69
N LYS A 153 9.38 -5.53 4.44
CA LYS A 153 9.09 -4.46 3.47
C LYS A 153 7.59 -4.27 3.26
N GLU A 154 6.82 -5.36 3.18
CA GLU A 154 5.36 -5.33 3.04
C GLU A 154 4.67 -4.63 4.23
N THR A 155 5.12 -4.90 5.46
CA THR A 155 4.57 -4.25 6.65
C THR A 155 4.91 -2.75 6.69
N ILE A 156 6.12 -2.38 6.27
CA ILE A 156 6.52 -0.98 6.14
C ILE A 156 5.62 -0.26 5.13
N GLN A 157 5.37 -0.87 3.97
CA GLN A 157 4.53 -0.31 2.92
C GLN A 157 3.09 -0.10 3.40
N LYS A 158 2.46 -1.12 3.99
CA LYS A 158 1.10 -1.02 4.56
C LYS A 158 0.97 0.10 5.59
N ARG A 159 2.00 0.30 6.42
CA ARG A 159 2.03 1.40 7.39
C ARG A 159 2.19 2.74 6.71
N ALA A 160 3.07 2.84 5.71
CA ALA A 160 3.29 4.06 4.95
C ALA A 160 2.01 4.50 4.23
N ASP A 161 1.33 3.59 3.54
CA ASP A 161 0.09 3.87 2.82
C ASP A 161 -1.02 4.37 3.76
N LYS A 162 -1.12 3.79 4.97
CA LYS A 162 -2.08 4.24 5.99
C LYS A 162 -1.80 5.64 6.55
N GLN A 163 -0.53 6.06 6.55
CA GLN A 163 -0.13 7.38 7.05
C GLN A 163 -0.07 8.44 5.95
N ARG A 164 0.03 8.03 4.68
CA ARG A 164 0.03 8.92 3.53
C ARG A 164 -1.26 9.75 3.54
N GLY A 165 -1.12 11.07 3.39
CA GLY A 165 -2.24 12.01 3.37
C GLY A 165 -2.85 12.37 4.74
N ARG A 166 -2.42 11.77 5.86
CA ARG A 166 -2.90 12.17 7.19
C ARG A 166 -2.31 13.52 7.60
N LYS A 167 -3.17 14.52 7.76
CA LYS A 167 -2.80 15.83 8.31
C LYS A 167 -2.70 15.73 9.85
N ARG A 168 -1.58 16.18 10.42
CA ARG A 168 -1.42 16.34 11.88
C ARG A 168 -2.17 17.58 12.35
N SER A 169 -2.65 17.58 13.60
CA SER A 169 -3.24 18.78 14.20
C SER A 169 -2.19 19.88 14.38
N GLU A 170 -2.62 21.14 14.40
CA GLU A 170 -1.73 22.29 14.60
C GLU A 170 -0.98 22.21 15.94
N GLU A 171 -1.64 21.76 17.01
CA GLU A 171 -0.99 21.52 18.30
C GLU A 171 0.15 20.48 18.20
N THR A 172 -0.08 19.41 17.45
CA THR A 172 0.96 18.38 17.23
C THR A 172 2.12 18.94 16.41
N LYS A 173 1.84 19.74 15.37
CA LYS A 173 2.88 20.42 14.58
C LYS A 173 3.71 21.37 15.43
N ARG A 174 3.07 22.15 16.32
CA ARG A 174 3.75 23.04 17.28
C ARG A 174 4.68 22.27 18.21
N LYS A 175 4.21 21.21 18.87
CA LYS A 175 5.04 20.38 19.75
C LYS A 175 6.27 19.81 19.03
N ILE A 176 6.09 19.34 17.79
CA ILE A 176 7.20 18.83 16.97
C ILE A 176 8.19 19.95 16.66
N SER A 177 7.70 21.11 16.23
CA SER A 177 8.54 22.27 15.95
C SER A 177 9.34 22.69 17.19
N GLU A 178 8.69 22.77 18.36
CA GLU A 178 9.35 23.07 19.64
C GLU A 178 10.43 22.05 19.98
N THR A 179 10.16 20.75 19.83
CA THR A 179 11.17 19.70 20.07
C THR A 179 12.34 19.74 19.08
N LEU A 180 12.13 20.28 17.88
CA LEU A 180 13.15 20.37 16.84
C LEU A 180 13.91 21.70 16.85
N LYS A 181 13.47 22.70 17.63
CA LYS A 181 14.19 23.97 17.75
C LYS A 181 15.61 23.73 18.28
N GLY A 182 16.61 24.21 17.54
CA GLY A 182 18.02 24.07 17.87
C GLY A 182 18.69 22.78 17.38
N HIS A 183 17.94 21.84 16.78
CA HIS A 183 18.55 20.70 16.10
C HIS A 183 19.17 21.14 14.77
N THR A 184 20.39 20.68 14.50
CA THR A 184 21.04 20.92 13.22
C THR A 184 20.38 20.11 12.11
N VAL A 185 20.07 20.77 11.01
CA VAL A 185 19.59 20.09 9.80
C VAL A 185 20.79 19.38 9.17
N SER A 186 20.74 18.05 9.08
CA SER A 186 21.85 17.26 8.51
C SER A 186 22.07 17.59 7.04
N ASP A 187 23.31 17.44 6.57
CA ASP A 187 23.67 17.71 5.17
C ASP A 187 22.88 16.83 4.19
N GLU A 188 22.63 15.57 4.55
CA GLU A 188 21.77 14.68 3.75
C GLU A 188 20.33 15.23 3.64
N THR A 189 19.80 15.83 4.71
CA THR A 189 18.46 16.43 4.70
C THR A 189 18.45 17.70 3.85
N ARG A 190 19.49 18.54 3.98
CA ARG A 190 19.67 19.75 3.16
C ARG A 190 19.70 19.40 1.68
N GLU A 191 20.48 18.40 1.29
CA GLU A 191 20.60 18.04 -0.12
C GLU A 191 19.27 17.50 -0.67
N LYS A 192 18.54 16.69 0.10
CA LYS A 192 17.18 16.26 -0.30
C LYS A 192 16.20 17.43 -0.45
N ILE A 193 16.31 18.44 0.41
CA ILE A 193 15.52 19.68 0.28
C ILE A 193 15.90 20.38 -1.02
N ARG A 194 17.19 20.59 -1.29
CA ARG A 194 17.67 21.22 -2.54
C ARG A 194 17.23 20.47 -3.79
N GLU A 195 17.34 19.15 -3.81
CA GLU A 195 16.87 18.31 -4.93
C GLU A 195 15.36 18.46 -5.16
N SER A 196 14.58 18.51 -4.08
CA SER A 196 13.12 18.72 -4.16
C SER A 196 12.80 20.13 -4.68
N MET A 197 13.55 21.13 -4.24
CA MET A 197 13.40 22.53 -4.63
C MET A 197 13.71 22.76 -6.10
N ARG A 198 14.73 22.09 -6.67
CA ARG A 198 15.05 22.17 -8.11
C ARG A 198 13.86 21.80 -9.01
N ARG A 199 12.93 20.96 -8.52
CA ARG A 199 11.71 20.55 -9.23
C ARG A 199 10.59 21.59 -9.18
N LEU A 200 10.69 22.61 -8.33
CA LEU A 200 9.65 23.60 -8.11
C LEU A 200 10.08 24.95 -8.65
N VAL A 201 9.59 25.32 -9.84
CA VAL A 201 9.90 26.64 -10.42
C VAL A 201 9.43 27.76 -9.51
N GLY A 202 10.28 28.78 -9.37
CA GLY A 202 10.00 30.01 -8.63
C GLY A 202 10.13 29.89 -7.12
N VAL A 203 10.47 28.71 -6.60
CA VAL A 203 10.71 28.50 -5.18
C VAL A 203 12.22 28.55 -4.94
N GLU A 204 12.68 29.45 -4.07
CA GLU A 204 14.09 29.68 -3.78
C GLU A 204 14.37 29.57 -2.28
N ILE A 205 15.59 29.17 -1.94
CA ILE A 205 16.09 29.21 -0.56
C ILE A 205 16.60 30.62 -0.31
N VAL A 206 15.94 31.35 0.59
CA VAL A 206 16.30 32.74 0.93
C VAL A 206 17.32 32.77 2.07
N GLU A 207 17.19 31.86 3.03
CA GLU A 207 18.09 31.75 4.17
C GLU A 207 18.39 30.28 4.47
N GLU A 208 19.65 29.97 4.75
CA GLU A 208 20.07 28.62 5.15
C GLU A 208 20.98 28.74 6.39
N GLU A 209 20.46 28.38 7.56
CA GLU A 209 21.19 28.36 8.83
C GLU A 209 21.55 26.92 9.24
N SER A 210 22.28 26.76 10.34
CA SER A 210 22.60 25.43 10.89
C SER A 210 21.35 24.62 11.28
N SER A 211 20.30 25.31 11.77
CA SER A 211 19.09 24.72 12.35
C SER A 211 17.79 25.05 11.59
N SER A 212 17.86 25.89 10.55
CA SER A 212 16.69 26.36 9.82
C SER A 212 17.00 26.53 8.32
N ILE A 213 15.97 26.40 7.48
CA ILE A 213 16.03 26.71 6.04
C ILE A 213 14.74 27.45 5.70
N THR A 214 14.87 28.70 5.25
CA THR A 214 13.75 29.54 4.82
C THR A 214 13.59 29.45 3.31
N ILE A 215 12.40 29.06 2.88
CA ILE A 215 12.06 28.87 1.47
C ILE A 215 10.92 29.83 1.10
N GLN A 216 11.07 30.55 -0.01
CA GLN A 216 10.07 31.51 -0.49
C GLN A 216 9.77 31.30 -1.98
N PHE A 217 8.52 31.58 -2.38
CA PHE A 217 8.16 31.67 -3.78
C PHE A 217 8.34 33.13 -4.25
N LEU A 218 9.27 33.36 -5.18
CA LEU A 218 9.72 34.70 -5.58
C LEU A 218 9.13 35.19 -6.91
N LEU A 219 8.30 34.39 -7.59
CA LEU A 219 7.66 34.84 -8.82
C LEU A 219 6.37 35.61 -8.51
N ASP A 220 6.23 36.78 -9.13
CA ASP A 220 4.97 37.50 -9.16
C ASP A 220 3.97 36.73 -10.02
N ALA A 221 2.91 36.21 -9.38
CA ALA A 221 1.87 35.46 -10.06
C ALA A 221 1.19 36.27 -11.16
N THR A 222 1.08 37.60 -11.02
CA THR A 222 0.40 38.46 -12.01
C THR A 222 1.20 38.61 -13.31
N SER A 223 2.52 38.39 -13.27
CA SER A 223 3.39 38.41 -14.45
C SER A 223 3.35 37.11 -15.27
N LEU A 224 2.78 36.05 -14.70
CA LEU A 224 2.73 34.73 -15.31
C LEU A 224 1.44 34.54 -16.11
N ASN A 225 1.49 33.67 -17.12
CA ASN A 225 0.33 33.38 -17.95
C ASN A 225 0.19 31.84 -18.12
N PRO A 226 -0.92 31.24 -17.63
CA PRO A 226 -1.20 29.81 -17.73
C PRO A 226 -1.11 29.26 -19.16
N GLU A 227 -1.64 29.99 -20.15
CA GLU A 227 -1.59 29.64 -21.57
C GLU A 227 -0.14 29.51 -22.07
N LYS A 228 0.71 30.50 -21.75
CA LYS A 228 2.13 30.50 -22.15
C LYS A 228 2.89 29.33 -21.52
N ILE A 229 2.59 28.99 -20.27
CA ILE A 229 3.21 27.87 -19.57
C ILE A 229 2.79 26.54 -20.22
N LEU A 230 1.50 26.37 -20.50
CA LEU A 230 0.99 25.18 -21.20
C LEU A 230 1.61 25.04 -22.60
N LYS A 231 1.69 26.14 -23.37
CA LYS A 231 2.33 26.16 -24.70
C LYS A 231 3.81 25.81 -24.64
N ARG A 232 4.52 26.25 -23.59
CA ARG A 232 5.92 25.88 -23.36
C ARG A 232 6.03 24.38 -23.07
N MET A 233 5.19 23.83 -22.19
CA MET A 233 5.14 22.38 -21.92
C MET A 233 4.93 21.58 -23.22
N SER A 234 3.95 21.99 -24.04
CA SER A 234 3.63 21.31 -25.29
C SER A 234 4.80 21.36 -26.29
N THR A 235 5.47 22.51 -26.39
CA THR A 235 6.63 22.71 -27.29
C THR A 235 7.81 21.83 -26.88
N ILE A 236 8.06 21.68 -25.58
CA ILE A 236 9.12 20.78 -25.09
C ILE A 236 8.77 19.33 -25.43
N ALA A 237 7.52 18.92 -25.17
CA ALA A 237 7.07 17.56 -25.40
C ALA A 237 7.11 17.17 -26.89
N ILE A 238 6.63 18.03 -27.82
CA ILE A 238 6.74 17.75 -29.25
C ILE A 238 8.20 17.72 -29.73
N GLY A 239 9.06 18.60 -29.20
CA GLY A 239 10.48 18.56 -29.50
C GLY A 239 11.14 17.26 -29.05
N MET A 240 10.79 16.76 -27.87
CA MET A 240 11.26 15.45 -27.38
C MET A 240 10.76 14.31 -28.26
N PHE A 241 9.49 14.35 -28.67
CA PHE A 241 8.90 13.36 -29.57
C PHE A 241 9.65 13.31 -30.91
N ASN A 242 9.89 14.47 -31.52
CA ASN A 242 10.55 14.57 -32.83
C ASN A 242 11.99 14.08 -32.78
N GLU A 243 12.76 14.45 -31.76
CA GLU A 243 14.13 13.95 -31.57
C GLU A 243 14.17 12.43 -31.30
N THR A 244 13.16 11.92 -30.58
CA THR A 244 13.02 10.48 -30.32
C THR A 244 12.77 9.71 -31.61
N VAL A 245 11.91 10.23 -32.48
CA VAL A 245 11.65 9.66 -33.81
C VAL A 245 12.87 9.81 -34.72
N GLU A 246 13.58 10.94 -34.67
CA GLU A 246 14.80 11.15 -35.45
C GLU A 246 15.85 10.09 -35.10
N GLY A 247 16.08 9.80 -33.81
CA GLY A 247 17.00 8.75 -33.39
C GLY A 247 16.59 7.34 -33.86
N LEU A 248 15.30 7.11 -34.10
CA LEU A 248 14.83 5.87 -34.72
C LEU A 248 15.13 5.80 -36.22
N VAL A 249 15.03 6.94 -36.93
CA VAL A 249 15.26 7.03 -38.39
C VAL A 249 16.75 7.07 -38.74
N SER A 250 17.54 7.89 -38.05
CA SER A 250 18.97 8.09 -38.28
C SER A 250 19.84 6.98 -37.69
N GLN A 251 19.28 6.16 -36.79
CA GLN A 251 19.98 5.19 -35.93
C GLN A 251 21.01 5.82 -34.98
N ASP A 252 21.07 7.15 -34.87
CA ASP A 252 21.86 7.84 -33.87
C ASP A 252 21.06 7.94 -32.56
N LYS A 253 21.53 7.20 -31.55
CA LYS A 253 20.86 7.06 -30.25
C LYS A 253 21.45 7.96 -29.17
N THR A 254 22.45 8.78 -29.50
CA THR A 254 23.17 9.62 -28.53
C THR A 254 22.24 10.59 -27.80
N ASN A 255 21.34 11.25 -28.54
CA ASN A 255 20.43 12.25 -27.99
C ASN A 255 19.32 11.66 -27.10
N LEU A 256 19.00 10.36 -27.23
CA LEU A 256 17.94 9.71 -26.46
C LEU A 256 18.23 9.67 -24.95
N GLN A 257 19.51 9.68 -24.56
CA GLN A 257 19.92 9.68 -23.15
C GLN A 257 19.55 10.98 -22.41
N THR A 258 19.31 12.07 -23.15
CA THR A 258 18.99 13.38 -22.58
C THR A 258 17.49 13.59 -22.33
N MET A 259 16.63 12.67 -22.80
CA MET A 259 15.17 12.82 -22.74
C MET A 259 14.65 12.93 -21.30
N SER A 260 15.21 12.15 -20.37
CA SER A 260 14.85 12.23 -18.96
C SER A 260 15.11 13.61 -18.36
N ASN A 261 16.15 14.32 -18.81
CA ASN A 261 16.46 15.67 -18.31
C ASN A 261 15.48 16.71 -18.85
N ARG A 262 15.00 16.53 -20.09
CA ARG A 262 13.97 17.41 -20.68
C ARG A 262 12.61 17.18 -20.06
N ASP A 263 12.28 15.94 -19.71
CA ASP A 263 11.05 15.61 -19.00
C ASP A 263 10.99 16.25 -17.60
N ILE A 264 12.13 16.37 -16.90
CA ILE A 264 12.20 17.15 -15.66
C ILE A 264 11.73 18.59 -15.86
N GLU A 265 11.98 19.21 -17.02
CA GLU A 265 11.48 20.55 -17.32
C GLU A 265 9.95 20.57 -17.53
N ILE A 266 9.37 19.56 -18.20
CA ILE A 266 7.91 19.44 -18.32
C ILE A 266 7.29 19.32 -16.92
N ASN A 267 7.84 18.48 -16.06
CA ASN A 267 7.44 18.30 -14.66
C ASN A 267 7.50 19.62 -13.87
N ARG A 268 8.58 20.38 -14.03
CA ARG A 268 8.76 21.69 -13.40
C ARG A 268 7.67 22.68 -13.83
N GLN A 269 7.39 22.76 -15.13
CA GLN A 269 6.34 23.62 -15.69
C GLN A 269 4.94 23.17 -15.24
N TYR A 270 4.68 21.86 -15.18
CA TYR A 270 3.43 21.29 -14.65
C TYR A 270 3.17 21.78 -13.22
N PHE A 271 4.14 21.64 -12.30
CA PHE A 271 3.95 22.08 -10.93
C PHE A 271 3.76 23.59 -10.81
N LEU A 272 4.40 24.38 -11.67
CA LEU A 272 4.17 25.83 -11.73
C LEU A 272 2.74 26.16 -12.16
N LEU A 273 2.29 25.60 -13.28
CA LEU A 273 0.94 25.82 -13.81
C LEU A 273 -0.13 25.44 -12.78
N VAL A 274 0.04 24.27 -12.16
CA VAL A 274 -0.86 23.76 -11.12
C VAL A 274 -0.90 24.67 -9.90
N ARG A 275 0.24 25.25 -9.51
CA ARG A 275 0.27 26.22 -8.41
C ARG A 275 -0.50 27.48 -8.78
N LEU A 276 -0.34 28.00 -10.00
CA LEU A 276 -1.02 29.20 -10.47
C LEU A 276 -2.53 29.03 -10.55
N ILE A 277 -3.01 27.97 -11.21
CA ILE A 277 -4.45 27.71 -11.35
C ILE A 277 -5.10 27.34 -10.00
N ARG A 278 -4.34 26.83 -9.02
CA ARG A 278 -4.86 26.64 -7.65
C ARG A 278 -4.93 27.95 -6.90
N SER A 279 -3.99 28.87 -7.11
CA SER A 279 -4.03 30.21 -6.51
C SER A 279 -5.23 31.01 -7.03
N THR A 280 -5.63 30.85 -8.30
CA THR A 280 -6.81 31.53 -8.85
C THR A 280 -8.12 31.03 -8.25
N MET A 281 -8.19 29.77 -7.80
CA MET A 281 -9.35 29.24 -7.06
C MET A 281 -9.48 29.85 -5.66
N VAL A 282 -8.37 30.35 -5.09
CA VAL A 282 -8.36 30.97 -3.75
C VAL A 282 -8.55 32.48 -3.87
N ASP A 283 -7.93 33.11 -4.87
CA ASP A 283 -8.02 34.55 -5.13
C ASP A 283 -8.67 34.83 -6.49
N ARG A 284 -9.90 35.36 -6.43
CA ARG A 284 -10.70 35.70 -7.62
C ARG A 284 -10.07 36.83 -8.46
N ARG A 285 -9.22 37.68 -7.88
CA ARG A 285 -8.52 38.73 -8.64
C ARG A 285 -7.54 38.11 -9.63
N LEU A 286 -6.81 37.08 -9.22
CA LEU A 286 -5.90 36.34 -10.11
C LEU A 286 -6.66 35.65 -11.24
N ALA A 287 -7.84 35.09 -10.97
CA ALA A 287 -8.69 34.51 -12.02
C ALA A 287 -9.05 35.55 -13.10
N SER A 288 -9.38 36.78 -12.70
CA SER A 288 -9.64 37.87 -13.66
C SER A 288 -8.40 38.32 -14.43
N VAL A 289 -7.22 38.35 -13.80
CA VAL A 289 -5.95 38.70 -14.47
C VAL A 289 -5.60 37.68 -15.57
N PHE A 290 -5.87 36.40 -15.33
CA PHE A 290 -5.63 35.35 -16.31
C PHE A 290 -6.79 35.12 -17.28
N ASN A 291 -7.91 35.81 -17.10
CA ASN A 291 -9.14 35.61 -17.86
C ASN A 291 -9.60 34.13 -17.88
N LEU A 292 -9.58 33.48 -16.72
CA LEU A 292 -9.97 32.07 -16.58
C LEU A 292 -11.29 31.93 -15.82
N GLU A 293 -12.21 31.15 -16.38
CA GLU A 293 -13.39 30.65 -15.71
C GLU A 293 -13.09 29.40 -14.87
N ASN A 294 -14.05 29.00 -14.03
CA ASN A 294 -13.90 27.80 -13.21
C ASN A 294 -13.71 26.53 -14.04
N ILE A 295 -14.34 26.46 -15.23
CA ILE A 295 -14.19 25.33 -16.14
C ILE A 295 -12.79 25.32 -16.74
N ASP A 296 -12.28 26.48 -17.19
CA ASP A 296 -10.93 26.61 -17.74
C ASP A 296 -9.86 26.17 -16.72
N ILE A 297 -10.02 26.51 -15.44
CA ILE A 297 -9.11 26.07 -14.37
C ILE A 297 -9.02 24.54 -14.31
N LEU A 298 -10.15 23.84 -14.45
CA LEU A 298 -10.20 22.38 -14.46
C LEU A 298 -9.57 21.83 -15.75
N ASP A 299 -9.87 22.44 -16.88
CA ASP A 299 -9.36 22.02 -18.19
C ASP A 299 -7.85 22.20 -18.28
N TYR A 300 -7.30 23.34 -17.83
CA TYR A 300 -5.85 23.54 -17.71
C TYR A 300 -5.20 22.52 -16.78
N ARG A 301 -5.87 22.15 -15.67
CA ARG A 301 -5.34 21.12 -14.76
C ARG A 301 -5.23 19.77 -15.46
N ILE A 302 -6.24 19.38 -16.25
CA ILE A 302 -6.26 18.12 -16.98
C ILE A 302 -5.27 18.17 -18.14
N ALA A 303 -5.27 19.23 -18.95
CA ALA A 303 -4.36 19.43 -20.07
C ALA A 303 -2.89 19.38 -19.62
N ALA A 304 -2.54 20.08 -18.54
CA ALA A 304 -1.19 20.03 -17.98
C ALA A 304 -0.77 18.61 -17.57
N ASN A 305 -1.71 17.84 -17.01
CA ASN A 305 -1.46 16.45 -16.61
C ASN A 305 -1.28 15.53 -17.83
N LEU A 306 -2.06 15.73 -18.90
CA LEU A 306 -1.92 14.99 -20.14
C LEU A 306 -0.57 15.27 -20.81
N LEU A 307 -0.08 16.52 -20.77
CA LEU A 307 1.24 16.90 -21.26
C LEU A 307 2.38 16.26 -20.46
N GLU A 308 2.27 16.21 -19.14
CA GLU A 308 3.25 15.54 -18.28
C GLU A 308 3.27 14.02 -18.53
N MET A 309 2.10 13.39 -18.62
CA MET A 309 1.99 11.98 -19.01
C MET A 309 2.54 11.70 -20.41
N ALA A 310 2.39 12.65 -21.35
CA ALA A 310 2.98 12.55 -22.68
C ALA A 310 4.52 12.60 -22.62
N GLY A 311 5.09 13.49 -21.79
CA GLY A 311 6.54 13.55 -21.52
C GLY A 311 7.10 12.23 -21.02
N ASP A 312 6.49 11.66 -19.97
CA ASP A 312 6.83 10.34 -19.43
C ASP A 312 6.77 9.24 -20.51
N THR A 313 5.69 9.24 -21.30
CA THR A 313 5.49 8.25 -22.37
C THR A 313 6.55 8.40 -23.49
N ILE A 314 7.00 9.62 -23.78
CA ILE A 314 8.08 9.89 -24.73
C ILE A 314 9.42 9.38 -24.19
N VAL A 315 9.70 9.54 -22.89
CA VAL A 315 10.90 8.98 -22.26
C VAL A 315 10.88 7.45 -22.30
N GLU A 316 9.72 6.83 -22.03
CA GLU A 316 9.52 5.38 -22.19
C GLU A 316 9.80 4.93 -23.63
N LEU A 317 9.30 5.68 -24.63
CA LEU A 317 9.53 5.42 -26.05
C LEU A 317 11.01 5.55 -26.42
N ALA A 318 11.70 6.59 -25.95
CA ALA A 318 13.13 6.79 -26.20
C ALA A 318 13.96 5.63 -25.64
N ASN A 319 13.62 5.14 -24.44
CA ASN A 319 14.26 3.97 -23.85
C ASN A 319 14.01 2.69 -24.66
N LEU A 320 12.81 2.52 -25.21
CA LEU A 320 12.49 1.39 -26.09
C LEU A 320 13.32 1.45 -27.38
N ILE A 321 13.30 2.59 -28.09
CA ILE A 321 14.06 2.82 -29.32
C ILE A 321 15.57 2.65 -29.10
N SER A 322 16.08 3.02 -27.93
CA SER A 322 17.50 2.83 -27.60
C SER A 322 17.94 1.36 -27.68
N LYS A 323 17.03 0.42 -27.41
CA LYS A 323 17.29 -1.04 -27.38
C LYS A 323 16.90 -1.76 -28.66
N THR A 324 16.02 -1.16 -29.45
CA THR A 324 15.44 -1.79 -30.65
C THR A 324 16.20 -1.43 -31.93
N THR A 325 16.13 -2.31 -32.92
CA THR A 325 16.46 -2.03 -34.32
C THR A 325 15.25 -2.36 -35.19
N VAL A 326 14.90 -1.44 -36.09
CA VAL A 326 13.70 -1.54 -36.93
C VAL A 326 14.10 -1.65 -38.40
N SER A 327 13.38 -2.46 -39.18
CA SER A 327 13.67 -2.64 -40.62
C SER A 327 13.27 -1.41 -41.45
N LYS A 328 13.88 -1.24 -42.63
CA LYS A 328 13.56 -0.13 -43.55
C LYS A 328 12.08 -0.08 -43.97
N VAL A 329 11.42 -1.24 -44.09
CA VAL A 329 10.00 -1.33 -44.47
C VAL A 329 9.10 -0.82 -43.35
N GLU A 330 9.45 -1.13 -42.10
CA GLU A 330 8.74 -0.67 -40.91
C GLU A 330 8.93 0.83 -40.66
N LEU A 331 10.14 1.36 -40.91
CA LEU A 331 10.41 2.79 -40.82
C LEU A 331 9.51 3.63 -41.75
N LYS A 332 9.26 3.16 -42.98
CA LYS A 332 8.34 3.87 -43.90
C LYS A 332 6.91 3.92 -43.39
N LYS A 333 6.44 2.88 -42.70
CA LYS A 333 5.11 2.85 -42.08
C LYS A 333 5.04 3.80 -40.88
N ILE A 334 6.10 3.82 -40.08
CA ILE A 334 6.24 4.72 -38.92
C ILE A 334 6.22 6.18 -39.36
N TYR A 335 6.90 6.54 -40.46
CA TYR A 335 6.92 7.91 -40.96
C TYR A 335 5.52 8.50 -41.17
N ASN A 336 4.59 7.72 -41.76
CA ASN A 336 3.21 8.18 -41.97
C ASN A 336 2.47 8.38 -40.64
N ILE A 337 2.64 7.43 -39.70
CA ILE A 337 2.05 7.53 -38.36
C ILE A 337 2.56 8.79 -37.63
N VAL A 338 3.87 9.03 -37.65
CA VAL A 338 4.49 10.18 -36.99
C VAL A 338 3.92 11.48 -37.54
N LYS A 339 3.81 11.62 -38.86
CA LYS A 339 3.25 12.81 -39.49
C LYS A 339 1.79 13.07 -39.06
N ASP A 340 1.00 12.02 -38.94
CA ASP A 340 -0.37 12.13 -38.44
C ASP A 340 -0.39 12.57 -36.97
N ILE A 341 0.53 12.05 -36.14
CA ILE A 341 0.67 12.44 -34.72
C ILE A 341 1.09 13.90 -34.56
N GLU A 342 2.04 14.39 -35.36
CA GLU A 342 2.46 15.80 -35.35
C GLU A 342 1.29 16.73 -35.72
N ASN A 343 0.46 16.32 -36.69
CA ASN A 343 -0.74 17.07 -37.07
C ASN A 343 -1.80 17.08 -35.97
N ILE A 344 -2.03 15.93 -35.31
CA ILE A 344 -2.94 15.82 -34.16
C ILE A 344 -2.43 16.71 -33.02
N TYR A 345 -1.13 16.66 -32.69
CA TYR A 345 -0.51 17.54 -31.70
C TYR A 345 -0.81 19.00 -32.00
N LYS A 346 -0.46 19.47 -33.21
CA LYS A 346 -0.60 20.87 -33.58
C LYS A 346 -2.05 21.33 -33.45
N LYS A 347 -2.98 20.59 -34.06
CA LYS A 347 -4.41 20.94 -34.00
C LYS A 347 -4.96 20.89 -32.58
N SER A 348 -4.55 19.92 -31.76
CA SER A 348 -5.07 19.79 -30.38
C SER A 348 -4.63 20.93 -29.49
N ILE A 349 -3.35 21.30 -29.54
CA ILE A 349 -2.81 22.38 -28.72
C ILE A 349 -3.34 23.74 -29.19
N ASP A 350 -3.34 23.98 -30.51
CA ASP A 350 -3.86 25.23 -31.07
C ASP A 350 -5.38 25.37 -30.77
N ALA A 351 -6.15 24.28 -30.89
CA ALA A 351 -7.56 24.26 -30.52
C ALA A 351 -7.78 24.61 -29.05
N PHE A 352 -6.98 24.04 -28.14
CA PHE A 352 -7.15 24.26 -26.70
C PHE A 352 -6.81 25.71 -26.32
N ILE A 353 -5.68 26.23 -26.82
CA ILE A 353 -5.23 27.59 -26.52
C ILE A 353 -6.16 28.64 -27.12
N ALA A 354 -6.60 28.45 -28.37
CA ALA A 354 -7.48 29.39 -29.05
C ALA A 354 -8.97 29.20 -28.72
N ASN A 355 -9.31 28.16 -27.94
CA ASN A 355 -10.68 27.70 -27.72
C ASN A 355 -11.46 27.47 -29.05
N ASP A 356 -10.76 26.90 -30.05
CA ASP A 356 -11.30 26.67 -31.40
C ASP A 356 -11.84 25.24 -31.55
N ARG A 357 -13.17 25.14 -31.55
CA ARG A 357 -13.91 23.87 -31.69
C ARG A 357 -13.71 23.20 -33.05
N LEU A 358 -13.56 23.95 -34.14
CA LEU A 358 -13.40 23.36 -35.47
C LEU A 358 -12.06 22.65 -35.56
N LEU A 359 -10.99 23.26 -35.02
CA LEU A 359 -9.68 22.62 -34.89
C LEU A 359 -9.73 21.39 -33.98
N ALA A 360 -10.52 21.43 -32.90
CA ALA A 360 -10.73 20.30 -32.00
C ALA A 360 -11.35 19.09 -32.71
N ILE A 361 -12.48 19.31 -33.41
CA ILE A 361 -13.20 18.27 -34.17
C ILE A 361 -12.29 17.67 -35.24
N ASP A 362 -11.52 18.51 -35.92
CA ASP A 362 -10.53 18.08 -36.90
C ASP A 362 -9.45 17.18 -36.28
N SER A 363 -8.93 17.55 -35.11
CA SER A 363 -7.94 16.74 -34.39
C SER A 363 -8.51 15.36 -34.01
N ILE A 364 -9.72 15.33 -33.45
CA ILE A 364 -10.42 14.09 -33.08
C ILE A 364 -10.63 13.20 -34.32
N LYS A 365 -10.99 13.78 -35.46
CA LYS A 365 -11.14 13.06 -36.73
C LYS A 365 -9.81 12.47 -37.21
N LEU A 366 -8.72 13.23 -37.11
CA LEU A 366 -7.38 12.73 -37.44
C LEU A 366 -6.97 11.57 -36.53
N TYR A 367 -7.23 11.66 -35.23
CA TYR A 367 -6.93 10.57 -34.30
C TYR A 367 -7.74 9.30 -34.60
N LYS A 368 -9.03 9.42 -34.93
CA LYS A 368 -9.85 8.27 -35.41
C LYS A 368 -9.27 7.63 -36.67
N ASN A 369 -8.78 8.44 -37.61
CA ASN A 369 -8.13 7.93 -38.82
C ASN A 369 -6.82 7.20 -38.48
N LEU A 370 -6.02 7.73 -37.56
CA LEU A 370 -4.80 7.08 -37.09
C LEU A 370 -5.09 5.71 -36.45
N LEU A 371 -6.11 5.61 -35.59
CA LEU A 371 -6.54 4.34 -35.00
C LEU A 371 -6.93 3.31 -36.07
N ASN A 372 -7.63 3.73 -37.13
CA ASN A 372 -7.97 2.87 -38.26
C ASN A 372 -6.73 2.42 -39.06
N GLN A 373 -5.70 3.25 -39.16
CA GLN A 373 -4.43 2.85 -39.77
C GLN A 373 -3.69 1.83 -38.89
N ILE A 374 -3.63 2.07 -37.58
CA ILE A 374 -2.99 1.17 -36.61
C ILE A 374 -3.68 -0.18 -36.57
N SER A 375 -5.01 -0.23 -36.61
CA SER A 375 -5.76 -1.50 -36.64
C SER A 375 -5.47 -2.31 -37.90
N LYS A 376 -5.46 -1.68 -39.08
CA LYS A 376 -5.06 -2.30 -40.35
C LYS A 376 -3.61 -2.79 -40.34
N LEU A 377 -2.71 -2.04 -39.69
CA LEU A 377 -1.32 -2.45 -39.52
C LEU A 377 -1.21 -3.70 -38.66
N ARG A 378 -1.92 -3.76 -37.52
CA ARG A 378 -1.95 -4.93 -36.64
C ARG A 378 -2.48 -6.17 -37.37
N SER A 379 -3.61 -6.07 -38.07
CA SER A 379 -4.18 -7.20 -38.82
C SER A 379 -3.24 -7.70 -39.93
N SER A 380 -2.48 -6.80 -40.58
CA SER A 380 -1.50 -7.18 -41.60
C SER A 380 -0.29 -7.95 -41.05
N LEU A 381 -0.02 -7.82 -39.75
CA LEU A 381 1.12 -8.44 -39.06
C LEU A 381 0.75 -9.79 -38.44
N GLU A 382 -0.51 -10.01 -38.07
CA GLU A 382 -1.01 -11.31 -37.56
C GLU A 382 -0.86 -12.44 -38.60
N GLN A 383 -0.81 -12.10 -39.89
CA GLN A 383 -0.63 -13.07 -40.98
C GLN A 383 0.83 -13.52 -41.18
N LYS A 384 1.79 -12.94 -40.46
CA LYS A 384 3.23 -13.28 -40.60
C LYS A 384 3.66 -14.35 -39.59
N ARG A 385 4.55 -15.25 -40.02
CA ARG A 385 5.15 -16.30 -39.17
C ARG A 385 5.94 -15.78 -37.97
N GLN A 386 6.46 -14.56 -38.03
CA GLN A 386 7.17 -13.91 -36.93
C GLN A 386 6.60 -12.50 -36.74
N ILE A 387 6.06 -12.23 -35.55
CA ILE A 387 5.51 -10.92 -35.19
C ILE A 387 6.67 -10.06 -34.66
N PRO A 388 6.95 -8.88 -35.25
CA PRO A 388 7.95 -7.97 -34.72
C PRO A 388 7.39 -7.26 -33.47
N ILE A 389 7.63 -7.84 -32.30
CA ILE A 389 7.12 -7.35 -31.00
C ILE A 389 7.56 -5.91 -30.76
N ASP A 390 8.85 -5.61 -30.94
CA ASP A 390 9.38 -4.27 -30.73
C ASP A 390 8.70 -3.21 -31.63
N PHE A 391 8.35 -3.57 -32.87
CA PHE A 391 7.61 -2.68 -33.77
C PHE A 391 6.19 -2.41 -33.26
N LEU A 392 5.50 -3.43 -32.77
CA LEU A 392 4.18 -3.28 -32.18
C LEU A 392 4.21 -2.44 -30.90
N ASP A 393 5.23 -2.61 -30.07
CA ASP A 393 5.42 -1.81 -28.86
C ASP A 393 5.64 -0.33 -29.21
N ILE A 394 6.48 -0.04 -30.22
CA ILE A 394 6.67 1.34 -30.72
C ILE A 394 5.35 1.93 -31.21
N VAL A 395 4.57 1.18 -32.01
CA VAL A 395 3.26 1.64 -32.51
C VAL A 395 2.26 1.87 -31.37
N TYR A 396 2.28 1.02 -30.33
CA TYR A 396 1.46 1.21 -29.14
C TYR A 396 1.84 2.47 -28.37
N MET A 397 3.13 2.76 -28.22
CA MET A 397 3.61 3.98 -27.58
C MET A 397 3.23 5.23 -28.38
N PHE A 398 3.28 5.17 -29.70
CA PHE A 398 2.78 6.22 -30.58
C PHE A 398 1.29 6.50 -30.40
N ASP A 399 0.46 5.45 -30.31
CA ASP A 399 -0.97 5.61 -30.01
C ASP A 399 -1.19 6.28 -28.65
N ARG A 400 -0.47 5.86 -27.60
CA ARG A 400 -0.55 6.51 -26.28
C ARG A 400 -0.21 8.00 -26.33
N ILE A 401 0.84 8.38 -27.05
CA ILE A 401 1.24 9.79 -27.21
C ILE A 401 0.16 10.55 -28.00
N ALA A 402 -0.30 10.00 -29.11
CA ALA A 402 -1.35 10.58 -29.95
C ALA A 402 -2.65 10.81 -29.18
N LYS A 403 -2.99 9.84 -28.32
CA LYS A 403 -4.15 9.92 -27.45
C LYS A 403 -4.03 11.08 -26.46
N SER A 404 -2.88 11.27 -25.81
CA SER A 404 -2.68 12.41 -24.91
C SER A 404 -2.92 13.76 -25.62
N TRP A 405 -2.55 13.89 -26.90
CA TRP A 405 -2.87 15.07 -27.70
C TRP A 405 -4.36 15.19 -27.98
N ALA A 406 -4.98 14.12 -28.47
CA ALA A 406 -6.41 14.11 -28.81
C ALA A 406 -7.30 14.37 -27.57
N ASP A 407 -6.95 13.80 -26.42
CA ASP A 407 -7.65 13.98 -25.15
C ASP A 407 -7.59 15.46 -24.69
N ILE A 408 -6.55 16.23 -25.06
CA ILE A 408 -6.50 17.69 -24.82
C ILE A 408 -7.54 18.42 -25.69
N ALA A 409 -7.71 18.00 -26.95
CA ALA A 409 -8.74 18.59 -27.83
C ALA A 409 -10.16 18.30 -27.33
N ASP A 410 -10.39 17.15 -26.70
CA ASP A 410 -11.68 16.77 -26.11
C ASP A 410 -12.08 17.61 -24.89
N LEU A 411 -11.14 18.33 -24.26
CA LEU A 411 -11.44 19.22 -23.13
C LEU A 411 -12.20 20.49 -23.54
N ILE A 412 -12.18 20.83 -24.83
CA ILE A 412 -12.81 22.05 -25.32
C ILE A 412 -14.34 21.89 -25.20
N SER A 413 -14.92 22.68 -24.28
CA SER A 413 -16.33 22.57 -23.91
C SER A 413 -17.27 22.67 -25.12
N PRO A 414 -18.31 21.81 -25.22
CA PRO A 414 -19.40 22.07 -26.14
C PRO A 414 -20.17 23.32 -25.67
N ILE A 415 -20.35 24.29 -26.55
CA ILE A 415 -21.19 25.46 -26.27
C ILE A 415 -22.64 24.95 -26.08
N TYR A 416 -23.19 25.12 -24.88
CA TYR A 416 -24.60 24.83 -24.57
C TYR A 416 -25.57 25.94 -25.01
N ASN A 417 -25.04 27.05 -25.53
CA ASN A 417 -25.83 28.21 -25.97
C ASN A 417 -25.73 28.39 -27.49
N GLN A 418 -26.79 27.95 -28.19
CA GLN A 418 -27.28 28.65 -29.38
C GLN A 418 -28.66 29.22 -29.05
#